data_AF-A0A955Z2E6-F1
#
_entry.id   AF-A0A955Z2E6-F1
#
_cell.length_a   1.000
_cell.length_b   1.000
_cell.length_c   1.000
_cell.angle_alpha   90.00
_cell.angle_beta   90.00
_cell.angle_gamma   90.00
#
_symmetry.space_group_name_H-M   'P 1'
#
loop_
_entity.id
_entity.type
_entity.pdbx_description
1 polymer ?
#
loop_
_entity_poly.entity_id
_entity_poly.type
_entity_poly.pdbx_seq_one_letter_code
_entity_poly.pdbx_strand_id
1 'polypeptide(L)'
;MMRRLDRRDRIRFTDIAAPDFDASSVGLTQDDLMARIHARLPSGELIEGVEVFRRAYAAVGLGPVVALTRLPGVSHLLDVGYDVFAKNRLRWTGRCADGACELPARHEAEAHAHR
;
A
#
# COMPACT_ATOMS: atom_id res chain seq x y z
N MET A 1 3.81 -0.79 -12.41
CA MET A 1 2.65 -1.00 -13.32
C MET A 1 1.58 0.06 -13.13
N MET A 2 0.99 0.23 -11.95
CA MET A 2 -0.11 1.20 -11.73
C MET A 2 0.27 2.64 -12.09
N ARG A 3 1.47 3.12 -11.71
CA ARG A 3 2.01 4.42 -12.15
C ARG A 3 2.03 4.61 -13.68
N ARG A 4 2.13 3.53 -14.47
CA ARG A 4 2.10 3.61 -15.95
C ARG A 4 0.67 3.65 -16.49
N LEU A 5 -0.29 3.08 -15.77
CA LEU A 5 -1.71 3.09 -16.14
C LEU A 5 -2.38 4.42 -15.77
N ASP A 6 -1.89 5.08 -14.72
CA ASP A 6 -2.33 6.40 -14.30
C ASP A 6 -1.80 7.53 -15.20
N ARG A 7 -2.28 7.57 -16.44
CA ARG A 7 -1.84 8.57 -17.45
C ARG A 7 -2.31 10.00 -17.16
N ARG A 8 -3.11 10.19 -16.11
CA ARG A 8 -3.74 11.47 -15.74
C ARG A 8 -3.35 11.92 -14.32
N ASP A 9 -2.31 11.32 -13.74
CA ASP A 9 -1.78 11.63 -12.40
C ASP A 9 -2.88 11.75 -11.33
N ARG A 10 -3.82 10.81 -11.34
CA ARG A 10 -4.96 10.78 -10.41
C ARG A 10 -4.61 10.16 -9.06
N ILE A 11 -3.46 9.48 -8.96
CA ILE A 11 -3.03 8.74 -7.79
C ILE A 11 -1.68 9.27 -7.33
N ARG A 12 -1.66 9.85 -6.13
CA ARG A 12 -0.41 10.20 -5.44
C ARG A 12 0.11 8.99 -4.67
N PHE A 13 1.23 8.44 -5.12
CA PHE A 13 1.92 7.35 -4.42
C PHE A 13 2.84 7.94 -3.34
N THR A 14 2.64 7.53 -2.10
CA THR A 14 3.48 7.92 -0.96
C THR A 14 4.35 6.75 -0.54
N ASP A 15 5.64 6.99 -0.34
CA ASP A 15 6.55 6.02 0.23
C ASP A 15 6.51 6.14 1.75
N ILE A 16 6.00 5.10 2.42
CA ILE A 16 5.91 5.04 3.89
C ILE A 16 7.22 4.61 4.55
N ALA A 17 8.20 4.15 3.77
CA ALA A 17 9.53 3.79 4.26
C ALA A 17 10.53 4.97 4.14
N ALA A 18 10.08 6.10 3.59
CA ALA A 18 10.90 7.29 3.48
C ALA A 18 11.23 7.85 4.89
N PRO A 19 12.46 8.34 5.13
CA PRO A 19 12.90 8.78 6.46
C PRO A 19 12.14 10.00 6.97
N ASP A 20 11.54 10.78 6.07
CA ASP A 20 10.74 11.97 6.33
C ASP A 20 9.23 11.67 6.44
N PHE A 21 8.82 10.40 6.28
CA PHE A 21 7.42 10.02 6.40
C PHE A 21 7.00 9.90 7.87
N ASP A 22 5.99 10.67 8.26
CA ASP A 22 5.37 10.60 9.59
C ASP A 22 4.00 9.91 9.52
N ALA A 23 3.90 8.70 10.08
CA ALA A 23 2.66 7.94 10.14
C ALA A 23 1.57 8.64 10.99
N SER A 24 1.97 9.41 12.01
CA SER A 24 1.02 10.12 12.86
C SER A 24 0.28 11.24 12.11
N SER A 25 0.85 11.75 11.02
CA SER A 25 0.21 12.72 10.12
C SER A 25 -1.08 12.19 9.46
N VAL A 26 -1.25 10.87 9.42
CA VAL A 26 -2.47 10.19 8.94
C VAL A 26 -3.22 9.49 10.08
N GLY A 27 -2.85 9.73 11.34
CA GLY A 27 -3.52 9.16 12.51
C GLY A 27 -3.34 7.65 12.68
N LEU A 28 -2.31 7.06 12.07
CA LEU A 28 -2.00 5.63 12.13
C LEU A 28 -0.58 5.42 12.65
N THR A 29 -0.30 4.20 13.13
CA THR A 29 1.07 3.80 13.43
C THR A 29 1.76 3.26 12.18
N GLN A 30 3.09 3.22 12.21
CA GLN A 30 3.87 2.58 11.15
C GLN A 30 3.48 1.10 10.98
N ASP A 31 3.21 0.41 12.08
CA ASP A 31 2.80 -1.00 12.06
C ASP A 31 1.44 -1.19 11.38
N ASP A 32 0.48 -0.30 11.61
CA ASP A 32 -0.83 -0.33 10.93
C ASP A 32 -0.66 -0.13 9.41
N LEU A 33 0.11 0.89 9.03
CA LEU A 33 0.40 1.19 7.62
C LEU A 33 1.14 0.06 6.92
N MET A 34 2.01 -0.64 7.66
CA MET A 34 2.67 -1.83 7.16
C MET A 34 1.70 -3.00 7.08
N ALA A 35 0.82 -3.19 8.08
CA ALA A 35 -0.08 -4.34 8.19
C ALA A 35 -1.06 -4.45 7.02
N ARG A 36 -1.58 -3.34 6.49
CA ARG A 36 -2.56 -3.32 5.40
C ARG A 36 -2.27 -2.20 4.41
N ILE A 37 -2.70 -2.35 3.16
CA ILE A 37 -2.67 -1.26 2.20
C ILE A 37 -3.70 -0.21 2.58
N HIS A 38 -3.29 1.06 2.51
CA HIS A 38 -4.12 2.22 2.80
C HIS A 38 -4.13 3.18 1.61
N ALA A 39 -5.23 3.91 1.45
CA ALA A 39 -5.29 5.08 0.59
C ALA A 39 -6.08 6.19 1.27
N ARG A 40 -5.73 7.43 0.96
CA ARG A 40 -6.45 8.61 1.43
C ARG A 40 -7.26 9.21 0.28
N LEU A 41 -8.55 9.37 0.51
CA LEU A 41 -9.45 10.05 -0.43
C LEU A 41 -9.22 11.56 -0.42
N PRO A 42 -9.66 12.30 -1.46
CA PRO A 42 -9.58 13.77 -1.47
C PRO A 42 -10.35 14.44 -0.32
N SER A 43 -11.35 13.75 0.24
CA SER A 43 -12.08 14.17 1.44
C SER A 43 -11.26 14.08 2.73
N GLY A 44 -10.10 13.43 2.69
CA GLY A 44 -9.30 13.11 3.88
C GLY A 44 -9.61 11.74 4.50
N GLU A 45 -10.68 11.08 4.07
CA GLU A 45 -11.05 9.74 4.54
C GLU A 45 -9.97 8.71 4.18
N LEU A 46 -9.59 7.89 5.15
CA LEU A 46 -8.70 6.74 4.93
C LEU A 46 -9.53 5.50 4.64
N ILE A 47 -9.16 4.82 3.56
CA ILE A 47 -9.70 3.53 3.17
C ILE A 47 -8.57 2.49 3.17
N GLU A 48 -8.93 1.24 3.35
CA GLU A 48 -7.97 0.14 3.43
C GLU A 48 -8.40 -1.10 2.63
N GLY A 49 -7.45 -2.00 2.41
CA GLY A 49 -7.70 -3.31 1.81
C GLY A 49 -8.15 -3.24 0.34
N VAL A 50 -9.14 -4.07 -0.02
CA VAL A 50 -9.59 -4.22 -1.41
C VAL A 50 -10.17 -2.92 -1.98
N GLU A 51 -10.79 -2.07 -1.14
CA GLU A 51 -11.35 -0.80 -1.59
C GLU A 51 -10.28 0.15 -2.14
N VAL A 52 -9.04 0.09 -1.62
CA VAL A 52 -7.90 0.85 -2.16
C VAL A 52 -7.67 0.50 -3.63
N PHE A 53 -7.65 -0.79 -3.95
CA PHE A 53 -7.48 -1.26 -5.32
C PHE A 53 -8.66 -0.87 -6.20
N ARG A 54 -9.90 -1.00 -5.70
CA ARG A 54 -11.11 -0.57 -6.44
C ARG A 54 -11.04 0.90 -6.80
N ARG A 55 -10.64 1.78 -5.88
CA ARG A 55 -10.49 3.22 -6.14
C ARG A 55 -9.34 3.52 -7.10
N ALA A 56 -8.20 2.85 -6.95
CA ALA A 56 -7.07 3.00 -7.87
C ALA A 56 -7.45 2.58 -9.31
N TYR A 57 -8.09 1.43 -9.47
CA TYR A 57 -8.55 0.94 -10.77
C TYR A 57 -9.62 1.83 -11.38
N ALA A 58 -10.57 2.32 -10.58
CA ALA A 58 -11.55 3.29 -11.05
C ALA A 58 -10.88 4.60 -11.54
N ALA A 59 -9.87 5.09 -10.82
CA ALA A 59 -9.15 6.32 -11.18
C ALA A 59 -8.41 6.22 -12.53
N VAL A 60 -7.90 5.04 -12.87
CA VAL A 60 -7.21 4.77 -14.15
C VAL A 60 -8.16 4.34 -15.28
N GLY A 61 -9.48 4.35 -15.05
CA GLY A 61 -10.48 4.06 -16.08
C GLY A 61 -10.96 2.61 -16.17
N LEU A 62 -10.61 1.75 -15.22
CA LEU A 62 -11.04 0.35 -15.16
C LEU A 62 -12.36 0.16 -14.37
N GLY A 63 -13.26 1.14 -14.44
CA GLY A 63 -14.56 1.13 -13.74
C GLY A 63 -15.40 -0.14 -13.95
N PRO A 64 -15.52 -0.70 -15.17
CA PRO A 64 -16.27 -1.94 -15.40
C PRO A 64 -15.72 -3.15 -14.63
N VAL A 65 -14.40 -3.27 -14.51
CA VAL A 65 -13.75 -4.33 -13.72
C VAL A 65 -14.11 -4.15 -12.24
N VAL A 66 -14.07 -2.91 -11.75
CA VAL A 66 -14.44 -2.59 -10.36
C VAL A 66 -15.89 -2.99 -10.07
N ALA A 67 -16.83 -2.74 -11.00
CA ALA A 67 -18.23 -3.14 -10.81
C ALA A 67 -18.39 -4.64 -10.60
N LEU A 68 -17.66 -5.47 -11.37
CA LEU A 68 -17.65 -6.92 -11.19
C LEU A 68 -17.14 -7.34 -9.80
N THR A 69 -16.10 -6.67 -9.30
CA THR A 69 -15.54 -6.95 -7.96
C THR A 69 -16.44 -6.52 -6.79
N ARG A 70 -17.50 -5.74 -7.04
CA ARG A 70 -18.46 -5.29 -6.01
C ARG A 70 -19.67 -6.21 -5.86
N LEU A 71 -19.80 -7.25 -6.69
CA LEU A 71 -20.85 -8.26 -6.50
C LEU A 71 -20.68 -8.92 -5.12
N PRO A 72 -21.76 -9.15 -4.34
CA PRO A 72 -21.66 -9.51 -2.92
C PRO A 72 -20.80 -10.76 -2.65
N GLY A 73 -20.92 -11.81 -3.47
CA GLY A 73 -20.10 -13.02 -3.35
C GLY A 73 -18.63 -12.79 -3.73
N VAL A 74 -18.39 -12.03 -4.79
CA VAL A 74 -17.02 -11.72 -5.27
C VAL A 74 -16.32 -10.78 -4.30
N SER A 75 -17.01 -9.76 -3.80
CA SER A 75 -16.47 -8.83 -2.80
C SER A 75 -16.04 -9.60 -1.57
N HIS A 76 -16.92 -10.42 -1.01
CA HIS A 76 -16.59 -11.18 0.19
C HIS A 76 -15.37 -12.09 -0.03
N LEU A 77 -15.32 -12.79 -1.17
CA LEU A 77 -14.17 -13.63 -1.50
C LEU A 77 -12.86 -12.82 -1.62
N LEU A 78 -12.91 -11.65 -2.27
CA LEU A 78 -11.74 -10.78 -2.41
C LEU A 78 -11.30 -10.19 -1.07
N ASP A 79 -12.24 -9.80 -0.21
CA ASP A 79 -11.97 -9.21 1.10
C ASP A 79 -11.29 -10.26 2.01
N VAL A 80 -11.85 -11.48 2.08
CA VAL A 80 -11.25 -12.61 2.82
C VAL A 80 -9.89 -13.02 2.23
N GLY A 81 -9.82 -13.15 0.91
CA GLY A 81 -8.57 -13.51 0.22
C GLY A 81 -7.46 -12.49 0.44
N TYR A 82 -7.81 -11.21 0.43
CA TYR A 82 -6.88 -10.13 0.74
C TYR A 82 -6.43 -10.19 2.20
N ASP A 83 -7.31 -10.44 3.16
CA ASP A 83 -6.94 -10.52 4.58
C ASP A 83 -5.96 -11.67 4.85
N VAL A 84 -6.18 -12.83 4.23
CA VAL A 84 -5.27 -13.98 4.32
C VAL A 84 -3.92 -13.64 3.68
N PHE A 85 -3.94 -13.03 2.48
CA PHE A 85 -2.73 -12.59 1.82
C PHE A 85 -1.96 -11.56 2.66
N ALA A 86 -2.63 -10.53 3.16
CA ALA A 86 -2.00 -9.46 3.92
C ALA A 86 -1.30 -10.01 5.16
N LYS A 87 -1.94 -10.93 5.89
CA LYS A 87 -1.35 -11.59 7.06
C LYS A 87 -0.16 -12.48 6.70
N ASN A 88 -0.21 -13.16 5.56
CA ASN A 88 0.81 -14.14 5.18
C ASN A 88 1.83 -13.64 4.14
N ARG A 89 1.75 -12.36 3.74
CA ARG A 89 2.55 -11.80 2.63
C ARG A 89 4.06 -11.92 2.84
N LEU A 90 4.54 -11.75 4.07
CA LEU A 90 5.98 -11.82 4.37
C LEU A 90 6.46 -13.26 4.20
N ARG A 91 5.76 -14.20 4.83
CA ARG A 91 6.01 -15.65 4.72
C ARG A 91 5.91 -16.17 3.28
N TRP A 92 4.93 -15.71 2.49
CA TRP A 92 4.76 -16.15 1.10
C TRP A 92 5.71 -15.48 0.10
N THR A 93 6.11 -14.23 0.34
CA THR A 93 7.07 -13.55 -0.56
C THR A 93 8.54 -13.86 -0.23
N GLY A 94 8.79 -14.82 0.68
CA GLY A 94 10.14 -15.23 1.09
C GLY A 94 10.88 -14.15 1.87
N ARG A 95 10.18 -13.10 2.33
CA ARG A 95 10.76 -12.02 3.13
C ARG A 95 10.59 -12.37 4.60
N CYS A 96 11.70 -12.45 5.31
CA CYS A 96 11.74 -12.67 6.77
C CYS A 96 11.16 -14.04 7.16
N ALA A 97 11.68 -15.09 6.53
CA ALA A 97 11.21 -16.46 6.71
C ALA A 97 11.33 -16.97 8.16
N ASP A 98 12.31 -16.47 8.92
CA ASP A 98 12.59 -16.89 10.30
C ASP A 98 12.00 -15.93 11.36
N GLY A 99 11.07 -15.06 10.97
CA GLY A 99 10.48 -14.06 11.88
C GLY A 99 11.38 -12.86 12.19
N ALA A 100 12.61 -12.84 11.67
CA ALA A 100 13.49 -11.69 11.68
C ALA A 100 13.72 -11.17 10.26
N CYS A 101 13.54 -9.86 10.07
CA CYS A 101 13.97 -9.15 8.87
C CYS A 101 15.28 -8.42 9.19
N GLU A 102 16.36 -8.73 8.48
CA GLU A 102 17.52 -7.84 8.48
C GLU A 102 17.18 -6.61 7.63
N LEU A 103 17.19 -5.44 8.25
CA LEU A 103 17.20 -4.18 7.50
C LEU A 103 18.62 -4.03 6.93
N PRO A 104 18.77 -3.72 5.62
CA PRO A 104 20.09 -3.40 5.09
C PRO A 104 20.68 -2.27 5.95
N ALA A 105 21.95 -2.44 6.37
CA ALA A 105 22.66 -1.40 7.11
C ALA A 105 22.48 -0.08 6.37
N ARG A 106 21.94 0.93 7.05
CA ARG A 106 21.75 2.26 6.48
C ARG A 106 23.12 2.69 5.98
N HIS A 107 23.30 2.78 4.66
CA HIS A 107 24.49 3.38 4.09
C HIS A 107 24.37 4.88 4.42
N GLU A 108 25.00 5.29 5.52
CA GLU A 108 25.34 6.68 5.80
C GLU A 108 26.33 7.15 4.74
N ALA A 109 25.81 7.41 3.54
CA ALA A 109 26.55 8.05 2.47
C ALA A 109 25.88 9.39 2.21
N GLU A 110 26.37 10.43 2.91
CA GLU A 110 26.62 11.79 2.40
C GLU A 110 26.67 12.82 3.55
N ALA A 111 27.75 12.77 4.34
CA ALA A 111 28.13 13.91 5.19
C ALA A 111 29.66 14.01 5.36
N HIS A 112 30.46 13.75 4.31
CA HIS A 112 31.86 14.19 4.25
C HIS A 112 32.28 14.44 2.79
N ALA A 113 31.61 15.38 2.14
CA ALA A 113 32.13 16.10 0.99
C ALA A 113 32.11 17.60 1.33
N HIS A 114 33.07 18.04 2.15
CA HIS A 114 33.63 19.40 2.13
C HIS A 114 34.75 19.51 3.19
N ARG A 115 35.97 19.24 2.77
CA ARG A 115 37.15 19.96 3.24
C ARG A 115 38.16 20.09 2.11
#